data_AF-A0A660MNR4-F1
#
_entry.id   AF-A0A660MNR4-F1
#
_cell.length_a   1.000
_cell.length_b   1.000
_cell.length_c   1.000
_cell.angle_alpha   90.00
_cell.angle_beta   90.00
_cell.angle_gamma   90.00
#
_symmetry.space_group_name_H-M   'P 1'
#
loop_
_entity.id
_entity.type
_entity.pdbx_description
1 polymer ?
#
loop_
_entity_poly.entity_id
_entity_poly.type
_entity_poly.pdbx_seq_one_letter_code
_entity_poly.pdbx_strand_id
1 'polypeptide(L)'
;MKKLLVLIITSLGIFSIFSYANAREGSLERALDLEYGPEAFELALPEIGNYYLKNTKNKNALKTFKTADSILKEAFMRDYRDGKFDYIKINAIIENYNLFVYHTNKYFEYLSLKEKDPTNSEADTAILRNYKSSRAYIKKLKHLISLDE
;
A
#
# COMPACT_ATOMS: atom_id res chain seq x y z
N MET A 1 -64.41 35.21 6.19
CA MET A 1 -65.36 34.06 6.13
C MET A 1 -64.98 33.22 4.93
N LYS A 2 -64.74 31.91 4.91
CA LYS A 2 -64.76 30.74 5.82
C LYS A 2 -63.68 29.80 5.24
N LYS A 3 -62.59 29.46 5.95
CA LYS A 3 -62.38 28.17 6.65
C LYS A 3 -63.02 26.95 5.97
N LEU A 4 -62.19 26.00 5.53
CA LEU A 4 -62.31 24.52 5.65
C LEU A 4 -61.28 23.86 4.72
N LEU A 5 -60.54 22.79 5.04
CA LEU A 5 -60.21 22.10 6.29
C LEU A 5 -59.07 21.13 5.92
N VAL A 6 -58.03 21.08 6.74
CA VAL A 6 -56.93 20.12 6.70
C VAL A 6 -57.33 18.86 7.45
N LEU A 7 -57.14 17.66 6.88
CA LEU A 7 -56.99 16.39 7.62
C LEU A 7 -56.30 15.38 6.68
N ILE A 8 -55.01 15.00 6.79
CA ILE A 8 -54.13 14.54 7.89
C ILE A 8 -54.43 13.09 8.36
N ILE A 9 -53.38 12.24 8.28
CA ILE A 9 -53.07 11.02 9.08
C ILE A 9 -53.80 9.73 8.63
N THR A 10 -53.18 8.56 8.37
CA THR A 10 -51.86 8.02 8.79
C THR A 10 -51.48 6.72 8.04
N SER A 11 -50.15 6.50 7.96
CA SER A 11 -49.43 5.24 8.18
C SER A 11 -49.66 4.03 7.25
N LEU A 12 -48.65 3.69 6.43
CA LEU A 12 -47.68 2.62 6.72
C LEU A 12 -46.79 2.41 5.50
N GLY A 13 -45.52 2.77 5.65
CA GLY A 13 -44.49 2.59 4.62
C GLY A 13 -43.17 3.24 4.99
N ILE A 14 -42.80 3.17 6.27
CA ILE A 14 -41.40 3.34 6.68
C ILE A 14 -40.67 2.15 6.06
N PHE A 15 -39.86 2.39 5.04
CA PHE A 15 -38.55 1.78 4.76
C PHE A 15 -38.14 2.08 3.31
N SER A 16 -37.35 3.13 3.12
CA SER A 16 -36.27 3.22 2.11
C SER A 16 -35.65 4.63 2.00
N ILE A 17 -35.58 5.40 3.09
CA ILE A 17 -34.58 6.47 3.18
C ILE A 17 -33.28 5.84 3.65
N PHE A 18 -32.58 5.11 2.76
CA PHE A 18 -31.15 4.78 2.84
C PHE A 18 -30.79 4.08 1.53
N SER A 19 -30.34 4.83 0.51
CA SER A 19 -29.42 4.34 -0.55
C SER A 19 -29.02 5.41 -1.58
N TYR A 20 -29.02 6.70 -1.22
CA TYR A 20 -28.58 7.77 -2.14
C TYR A 20 -27.39 8.59 -1.63
N ALA A 21 -26.55 7.99 -0.76
CA ALA A 21 -25.28 8.59 -0.33
C ALA A 21 -24.03 7.81 -0.76
N ASN A 22 -24.13 6.49 -1.04
CA ASN A 22 -22.96 5.66 -1.37
C ASN A 22 -22.70 5.46 -2.87
N ALA A 23 -23.51 6.04 -3.76
CA ALA A 23 -23.32 5.93 -5.22
C ALA A 23 -22.54 7.12 -5.82
N ARG A 24 -22.30 8.18 -5.04
CA ARG A 24 -21.72 9.44 -5.53
C ARG A 24 -20.22 9.56 -5.33
N GLU A 25 -19.63 8.91 -4.32
CA GLU A 25 -18.17 8.91 -4.13
C GLU A 25 -17.46 8.13 -5.25
N GLY A 26 -17.92 6.91 -5.58
CA GLY A 26 -17.30 6.10 -6.63
C GLY A 26 -17.54 6.58 -8.08
N SER A 27 -18.53 7.45 -8.30
CA SER A 27 -18.77 8.05 -9.63
C SER A 27 -18.01 9.36 -9.83
N LEU A 28 -17.70 10.10 -8.76
CA LEU A 28 -16.86 11.29 -8.82
C LEU A 28 -15.39 10.93 -9.03
N GLU A 29 -14.89 9.87 -8.38
CA GLU A 29 -13.53 9.35 -8.60
C GLU A 29 -13.35 8.86 -10.05
N ARG A 30 -14.34 8.13 -10.60
CA ARG A 30 -14.35 7.71 -12.01
C ARG A 30 -14.52 8.87 -13.01
N ALA A 31 -15.14 9.97 -12.59
CA ALA A 31 -15.29 11.17 -13.42
C ALA A 31 -14.05 12.08 -13.38
N LEU A 32 -13.24 11.99 -12.31
CA LEU A 32 -11.92 12.61 -12.21
C LEU A 32 -10.83 11.82 -12.94
N ASP A 33 -11.07 10.53 -13.22
CA ASP A 33 -10.23 9.65 -14.07
C ASP A 33 -10.33 9.95 -15.58
N LEU A 34 -11.04 11.00 -15.99
CA LEU A 34 -11.12 11.42 -17.40
C LEU A 34 -10.01 12.43 -17.73
N GLU A 35 -9.13 12.01 -18.63
CA GLU A 35 -8.11 12.80 -19.37
C GLU A 35 -6.81 13.18 -18.66
N TYR A 36 -6.24 12.28 -17.86
CA TYR A 36 -4.79 12.27 -17.70
C TYR A 36 -4.20 11.13 -18.53
N GLY A 37 -3.51 11.48 -19.61
CA GLY A 37 -2.62 10.54 -20.28
C GLY A 37 -1.63 9.97 -19.26
N PRO A 38 -1.29 8.67 -19.34
CA PRO A 38 -0.53 7.91 -18.31
C PRO A 38 0.92 8.38 -18.10
N GLU A 39 1.29 9.57 -18.57
CA GLU A 39 2.66 10.07 -18.64
C GLU A 39 3.05 10.94 -17.43
N ALA A 40 2.14 11.31 -16.51
CA ALA A 40 2.43 12.36 -15.52
C ALA A 40 2.26 12.01 -14.02
N PHE A 41 2.00 10.75 -13.67
CA PHE A 41 2.30 10.26 -12.31
C PHE A 41 3.12 8.98 -12.45
N GLU A 42 4.45 9.11 -12.53
CA GLU A 42 5.28 7.98 -12.12
C GLU A 42 4.85 7.62 -10.70
N LEU A 43 4.33 6.40 -10.52
CA LEU A 43 3.97 5.86 -9.22
C LEU A 43 5.13 6.11 -8.26
N ALA A 44 4.95 7.06 -7.34
CA ALA A 44 5.96 7.45 -6.38
C ALA A 44 6.07 6.34 -5.32
N LEU A 45 6.70 5.23 -5.71
CA LEU A 45 6.94 4.10 -4.83
C LEU A 45 8.01 4.48 -3.80
N PRO A 46 7.82 4.10 -2.52
CA PRO A 46 8.79 4.38 -1.47
C PRO A 46 10.09 3.62 -1.72
N GLU A 47 11.16 4.09 -1.09
CA GLU A 47 12.50 3.54 -1.29
C GLU A 47 13.09 2.99 0.02
N ILE A 48 13.92 1.95 -0.13
CA ILE A 48 14.74 1.46 0.98
C ILE A 48 15.84 2.49 1.27
N GLY A 49 15.87 2.96 2.51
CA GLY A 49 16.82 3.97 2.98
C GLY A 49 18.29 3.54 2.89
N ASN A 50 19.17 4.51 3.07
CA ASN A 50 20.60 4.26 3.25
C ASN A 50 20.89 4.03 4.73
N TYR A 51 21.53 2.90 5.05
CA TYR A 51 21.89 2.55 6.41
C TYR A 51 23.39 2.30 6.52
N TYR A 52 24.01 2.93 7.52
CA TYR A 52 25.38 2.63 7.88
C TYR A 52 25.41 1.43 8.82
N LEU A 53 25.97 0.33 8.32
CA LEU A 53 26.14 -0.93 9.03
C LEU A 53 27.64 -1.26 9.06
N LYS A 54 28.16 -1.69 10.20
CA LYS A 54 29.53 -2.19 10.39
C LYS A 54 29.63 -3.67 10.03
N ASN A 55 28.61 -4.47 10.38
CA ASN A 55 28.64 -5.92 10.17
C ASN A 55 28.49 -6.27 8.69
N THR A 56 29.42 -7.06 8.15
CA THR A 56 29.42 -7.48 6.73
C THR A 56 28.16 -8.25 6.34
N LYS A 57 27.61 -9.11 7.21
CA LYS A 57 26.37 -9.83 6.92
C LYS A 57 25.19 -8.88 6.78
N ASN A 58 25.09 -7.87 7.65
CA ASN A 58 24.02 -6.88 7.59
C ASN A 58 24.15 -5.97 6.35
N LYS A 59 25.37 -5.58 5.96
CA LYS A 59 25.63 -4.88 4.68
C LYS A 59 25.15 -5.70 3.48
N ASN A 60 25.49 -6.98 3.45
CA ASN A 60 25.07 -7.88 2.36
C ASN A 60 23.55 -8.05 2.34
N ALA A 61 22.90 -8.17 3.50
CA ALA A 61 21.45 -8.21 3.59
C ALA A 61 20.82 -6.93 3.02
N LEU A 62 21.33 -5.74 3.35
CA LEU A 62 20.85 -4.48 2.79
C LEU A 62 20.97 -4.45 1.27
N LYS A 63 22.11 -4.88 0.73
CA LYS A 63 22.31 -5.00 -0.71
C LYS A 63 21.26 -5.94 -1.33
N THR A 64 21.03 -7.11 -0.76
CA THR A 64 20.03 -8.08 -1.25
C THR A 64 18.62 -7.49 -1.26
N PHE A 65 18.22 -6.80 -0.20
CA PHE A 65 16.92 -6.15 -0.13
C PHE A 65 16.76 -5.03 -1.17
N LYS A 66 17.80 -4.22 -1.39
CA LYS A 66 17.81 -3.20 -2.45
C LYS A 66 17.76 -3.81 -3.86
N THR A 67 18.43 -4.93 -4.08
CA THR A 67 18.32 -5.66 -5.36
C THR A 67 16.90 -6.19 -5.57
N ALA A 68 16.29 -6.76 -4.53
CA ALA A 68 14.89 -7.21 -4.62
C ALA A 68 13.93 -6.05 -4.91
N ASP A 69 14.12 -4.89 -4.25
CA ASP A 69 13.37 -3.65 -4.50
C ASP A 69 13.49 -3.21 -5.97
N SER A 70 14.70 -3.14 -6.54
CA SER A 70 14.90 -2.79 -7.96
C SER A 70 14.13 -3.74 -8.89
N ILE A 71 14.25 -5.05 -8.68
CA ILE A 71 13.59 -6.07 -9.52
C ILE A 71 12.06 -5.94 -9.44
N LEU A 72 11.51 -5.78 -8.24
CA LEU A 72 10.07 -5.61 -8.03
C LEU A 72 9.57 -4.32 -8.68
N LYS A 73 10.28 -3.20 -8.50
CA LYS A 73 9.95 -1.90 -9.10
C LYS A 73 9.98 -1.96 -10.61
N GLU A 74 11.05 -2.51 -11.20
CA GLU A 74 11.19 -2.64 -12.65
C GLU A 74 10.07 -3.49 -13.26
N ALA A 75 9.75 -4.64 -12.65
CA ALA A 75 8.68 -5.50 -13.15
C ALA A 75 7.31 -4.83 -13.03
N PHE A 76 7.02 -4.22 -11.88
CA PHE A 76 5.77 -3.50 -11.69
C PHE A 76 5.62 -2.35 -12.69
N MET A 77 6.65 -1.52 -12.84
CA MET A 77 6.59 -0.37 -13.76
C MET A 77 6.47 -0.79 -15.23
N ARG A 78 7.15 -1.87 -15.64
CA ARG A 78 6.99 -2.45 -16.98
C ARG A 78 5.53 -2.86 -17.21
N ASP A 79 4.99 -3.69 -16.33
CA ASP A 79 3.65 -4.25 -16.53
C ASP A 79 2.53 -3.20 -16.32
N TYR A 80 2.78 -2.17 -15.50
CA TYR A 80 1.93 -0.99 -15.38
C TYR A 80 1.89 -0.17 -16.68
N ARG A 81 3.05 0.13 -17.27
CA ARG A 81 3.16 0.87 -18.55
C ARG A 81 2.53 0.11 -19.72
N ASP A 82 2.59 -1.22 -19.68
CA ASP A 82 1.93 -2.11 -20.64
C ASP A 82 0.41 -2.22 -20.43
N GLY A 83 -0.16 -1.59 -19.39
CA GLY A 83 -1.59 -1.66 -19.08
C GLY A 83 -2.08 -3.03 -18.59
N LYS A 84 -1.18 -3.87 -18.05
CA LYS A 84 -1.51 -5.26 -17.64
C LYS A 84 -2.28 -5.37 -16.32
N PHE A 85 -2.42 -4.27 -15.59
CA PHE A 85 -3.08 -4.25 -14.29
C PHE A 85 -4.34 -3.39 -14.33
N ASP A 86 -5.43 -3.92 -13.78
CA ASP A 86 -6.58 -3.11 -13.44
C ASP A 86 -6.30 -2.24 -12.20
N TYR A 87 -7.18 -1.27 -11.96
CA TYR A 87 -7.08 -0.35 -10.83
C TYR A 87 -7.00 -1.04 -9.47
N ILE A 88 -7.76 -2.13 -9.26
CA ILE A 88 -7.77 -2.87 -8.01
C ILE A 88 -6.41 -3.50 -7.75
N LYS A 89 -5.82 -4.10 -8.79
CA LYS A 89 -4.51 -4.74 -8.74
C LYS A 89 -3.39 -3.72 -8.55
N ILE A 90 -3.46 -2.55 -9.19
CA ILE A 90 -2.52 -1.44 -8.98
C ILE A 90 -2.51 -1.02 -7.50
N ASN A 91 -3.68 -0.76 -6.91
CA ASN A 91 -3.77 -0.36 -5.50
C ASN A 91 -3.24 -1.44 -4.55
N ALA A 92 -3.56 -2.71 -4.81
CA ALA A 92 -3.04 -3.82 -4.02
C ALA A 92 -1.51 -3.89 -4.10
N ILE A 93 -0.92 -3.66 -5.28
CA ILE A 93 0.55 -3.63 -5.43
C ILE A 93 1.14 -2.48 -4.63
N ILE A 94 0.63 -1.26 -4.78
CA ILE A 94 1.11 -0.06 -4.07
C ILE A 94 1.06 -0.26 -2.55
N GLU A 95 -0.06 -0.76 -2.02
CA GLU A 95 -0.23 -1.02 -0.59
C GLU A 95 0.82 -2.02 -0.08
N ASN A 96 0.98 -3.16 -0.78
CA ASN A 96 1.96 -4.16 -0.39
C ASN A 96 3.40 -3.66 -0.55
N TYR A 97 3.66 -2.75 -1.50
CA TYR A 97 4.96 -2.12 -1.70
C TYR A 97 5.31 -1.18 -0.53
N ASN A 98 4.35 -0.37 -0.11
CA ASN A 98 4.50 0.51 1.05
C ASN A 98 4.83 -0.29 2.31
N LEU A 99 4.12 -1.39 2.54
CA LEU A 99 4.36 -2.27 3.68
C LEU A 99 5.71 -2.99 3.59
N PHE A 100 6.10 -3.45 2.40
CA PHE A 100 7.42 -4.02 2.15
C PHE A 100 8.54 -3.05 2.55
N VAL A 101 8.51 -1.83 2.02
CA VAL A 101 9.56 -0.83 2.25
C VAL A 101 9.55 -0.37 3.71
N TYR A 102 8.37 -0.14 4.31
CA TYR A 102 8.25 0.21 5.72
C TYR A 102 8.94 -0.82 6.64
N HIS A 103 8.60 -2.10 6.48
CA HIS A 103 9.18 -3.15 7.30
C HIS A 103 10.67 -3.35 7.02
N THR A 104 11.11 -3.18 5.78
CA THR A 104 12.53 -3.27 5.43
C THR A 104 13.34 -2.15 6.07
N ASN A 105 12.82 -0.92 6.03
CA ASN A 105 13.45 0.23 6.67
C ASN A 105 13.52 0.06 8.20
N LYS A 106 12.43 -0.40 8.83
CA LYS A 106 12.44 -0.72 10.27
C LYS A 106 13.45 -1.82 10.61
N TYR A 107 13.55 -2.87 9.80
CA TYR A 107 14.52 -3.94 9.99
C TYR A 107 15.96 -3.40 10.03
N PHE A 108 16.36 -2.57 9.06
CA PHE A 108 17.72 -2.01 9.02
C PHE A 108 17.98 -0.89 10.04
N GLU A 109 16.95 -0.14 10.42
CA GLU A 109 17.01 0.81 11.53
C GLU A 109 17.40 0.09 12.83
N TYR A 110 16.69 -0.98 13.20
CA TYR A 110 16.99 -1.73 14.41
C TYR A 110 18.31 -2.51 14.35
N LEU A 111 18.71 -3.01 13.17
CA LEU A 111 20.06 -3.56 13.00
C LEU A 111 21.15 -2.51 13.27
N SER A 112 20.98 -1.30 12.75
CA SER A 112 21.93 -0.21 12.99
C SER A 112 21.98 0.17 14.48
N LEU A 113 20.83 0.19 15.17
CA LEU A 113 20.78 0.40 16.63
C LEU A 113 21.52 -0.70 17.38
N LYS A 114 21.29 -1.98 17.04
CA LYS A 114 21.91 -3.13 17.70
C LYS A 114 23.43 -3.20 17.49
N GLU A 115 23.91 -2.74 16.34
CA GLU A 115 25.36 -2.63 16.10
C GLU A 115 26.03 -1.48 16.86
N LYS A 116 25.27 -0.45 17.23
CA LYS A 116 25.75 0.66 18.08
C LYS A 116 25.67 0.31 19.55
N ASP A 117 24.59 -0.34 19.96
CA ASP A 117 24.34 -0.84 21.31
C ASP A 117 23.86 -2.30 21.27
N PRO A 118 24.76 -3.26 21.47
CA PRO A 118 24.43 -4.69 21.48
C PRO A 118 23.46 -5.10 22.60
N THR A 119 23.32 -4.30 23.65
CA THR A 119 22.48 -4.63 24.82
C THR A 119 21.01 -4.26 24.64
N ASN A 120 20.67 -3.56 23.56
CA ASN A 120 19.29 -3.16 23.25
C ASN A 120 18.41 -4.39 22.96
N SER A 121 17.63 -4.83 23.95
CA SER A 121 16.77 -6.02 23.88
C SER A 121 15.52 -5.80 23.02
N GLU A 122 15.00 -4.57 22.95
CA GLU A 122 13.85 -4.22 22.10
C GLU A 122 14.16 -4.41 20.61
N ALA A 123 15.41 -4.16 20.23
CA ALA A 123 15.86 -4.33 18.86
C ALA A 123 15.75 -5.78 18.38
N ASP A 124 15.97 -6.78 19.22
CA ASP A 124 15.94 -8.19 18.78
C ASP A 124 14.54 -8.63 18.31
N THR A 125 13.51 -8.31 19.09
CA THR A 125 12.12 -8.59 18.70
C THR A 125 11.72 -7.80 17.45
N ALA A 126 12.13 -6.53 17.36
CA ALA A 126 11.79 -5.69 16.23
C ALA A 126 12.50 -6.15 14.94
N ILE A 127 13.76 -6.56 15.01
CA ILE A 127 14.55 -7.14 13.90
C ILE A 127 13.82 -8.36 13.35
N LEU A 128 13.48 -9.33 14.21
CA LEU A 128 12.83 -10.58 13.77
C LEU A 128 11.46 -10.32 13.13
N ARG A 129 10.63 -9.49 13.77
CA ARG A 129 9.28 -9.16 13.28
C ARG A 129 9.33 -8.48 11.91
N ASN A 130 10.18 -7.48 11.77
CA ASN A 130 10.27 -6.70 10.54
C ASN A 130 10.92 -7.50 9.40
N TYR A 131 11.90 -8.35 9.68
CA TYR A 131 12.46 -9.28 8.70
C TYR A 131 11.42 -10.27 8.15
N LYS A 132 10.62 -10.88 9.04
CA LYS A 132 9.54 -11.79 8.62
C LYS A 132 8.51 -11.06 7.77
N SER A 133 8.13 -9.86 8.19
CA SER A 133 7.11 -9.07 7.49
C SER A 133 7.59 -8.63 6.11
N SER A 134 8.82 -8.09 5.99
CA SER A 134 9.38 -7.67 4.71
C SER A 134 9.48 -8.83 3.71
N ARG A 135 9.93 -10.00 4.18
CA ARG A 135 9.95 -11.24 3.36
C ARG A 135 8.56 -11.67 2.91
N ALA A 136 7.56 -11.58 3.78
CA ALA A 136 6.18 -11.91 3.44
C ALA A 136 5.62 -10.98 2.36
N TYR A 137 5.89 -9.67 2.46
CA TYR A 137 5.46 -8.71 1.45
C TYR A 137 6.20 -8.86 0.12
N ILE A 138 7.50 -9.20 0.11
CA ILE A 138 8.20 -9.59 -1.13
C ILE A 138 7.46 -10.74 -1.83
N LYS A 139 7.09 -11.79 -1.08
CA LYS A 139 6.37 -12.94 -1.66
C LYS A 139 5.01 -12.53 -2.24
N LYS A 140 4.26 -11.71 -1.51
CA LYS A 140 2.97 -11.17 -2.00
C LYS A 140 3.15 -10.34 -3.27
N LEU A 141 4.15 -9.46 -3.29
CA LEU A 141 4.45 -8.61 -4.44
C LEU A 141 4.81 -9.46 -5.66
N LYS A 142 5.70 -10.44 -5.52
CA LYS A 142 6.05 -11.38 -6.60
C LYS A 142 4.82 -12.05 -7.19
N HIS A 143 3.91 -12.54 -6.35
CA HIS A 143 2.68 -13.16 -6.80
C HIS A 143 1.77 -12.17 -7.55
N LEU A 144 1.59 -10.95 -7.01
CA LEU A 144 0.77 -9.91 -7.64
C LEU A 144 1.31 -9.51 -9.01
N ILE A 145 2.63 -9.38 -9.16
CA ILE A 145 3.28 -8.99 -10.43
C ILE A 145 3.75 -10.18 -11.27
N SER A 146 3.27 -11.38 -10.95
CA SER A 146 3.55 -12.61 -11.69
C SER A 146 5.05 -12.88 -11.93
N LEU A 147 5.90 -12.51 -10.97
CA LEU A 147 7.33 -12.81 -10.90
C LEU A 147 7.60 -14.14 -10.14
N ASP A 148 6.66 -15.07 -10.18
CA ASP A 148 6.83 -16.37 -9.54
C ASP A 148 7.83 -17.21 -10.37
N GLU A 149 9.03 -17.41 -9.81
CA GLU A 149 9.96 -18.52 -10.08
C GLU A 149 9.84 -19.56 -8.96
#